data_AF-A0A2U2J8L1-F1
#
_entry.id   AF-A0A2U2J8L1-F1
#
_cell.length_a   1.000
_cell.length_b   1.000
_cell.length_c   1.000
_cell.angle_alpha   90.00
_cell.angle_beta   90.00
_cell.angle_gamma   90.00
#
_symmetry.space_group_name_H-M   'P 1'
#
loop_
_entity.id
_entity.type
_entity.pdbx_description
1 polymer ?
#
loop_
_entity_poly.entity_id
_entity_poly.type
_entity_poly.pdbx_seq_one_letter_code
_entity_poly.pdbx_strand_id
1 'polypeptide(L)'
;MKPVKKIFFILLSISLLIACATKKNSITNNKKLLVKPQILNNAFAITEKSTDKSYGYTQKNPIKVGGVKESEGPINERRFLNALAGPNGELINYFRAGSCCHFKTENGILGTGLLDHYRIFWKGSKDTLSLYINMYDFEKLKIPVGFTSKIK
;
A
#
# COMPACT_ATOMS: atom_id res chain seq x y z
N MET A 1 65.89 -40.75 -0.45
CA MET A 1 65.33 -41.93 -1.15
C MET A 1 64.78 -42.91 -0.12
N LYS A 2 63.60 -43.48 -0.42
CA LYS A 2 62.73 -44.42 0.35
C LYS A 2 61.81 -43.78 1.41
N PRO A 3 60.61 -44.34 1.68
CA PRO A 3 59.70 -45.12 0.82
C PRO A 3 58.23 -44.64 0.85
N VAL A 4 57.47 -45.11 -0.13
CA VAL A 4 56.01 -45.00 -0.26
C VAL A 4 55.31 -45.83 0.84
N LYS A 5 54.25 -45.27 1.44
CA LYS A 5 53.17 -46.08 2.05
C LYS A 5 51.83 -45.60 1.48
N LYS A 6 51.24 -46.43 0.63
CA LYS A 6 49.81 -46.42 0.28
C LYS A 6 49.05 -47.14 1.39
N ILE A 7 47.96 -46.56 1.88
CA ILE A 7 46.89 -47.12 2.74
C ILE A 7 45.97 -45.91 3.00
N PHE A 8 44.65 -45.90 2.93
CA PHE A 8 43.59 -46.80 2.46
C PHE A 8 42.34 -45.89 2.43
N PHE A 9 41.36 -46.22 1.59
CA PHE A 9 40.06 -45.56 1.45
C PHE A 9 39.37 -45.20 2.77
N ILE A 10 38.88 -43.96 2.91
CA ILE A 10 37.66 -43.65 3.67
C ILE A 10 36.84 -42.61 2.89
N LEU A 11 35.76 -43.09 2.24
CA LEU A 11 34.58 -42.29 1.90
C LEU A 11 33.97 -41.76 3.20
N LEU A 12 33.84 -40.45 3.36
CA LEU A 12 32.66 -39.77 3.94
C LEU A 12 32.89 -38.25 4.00
N SER A 13 32.10 -37.48 3.25
CA SER A 13 31.73 -36.10 3.62
C SER A 13 30.66 -35.65 2.63
N ILE A 14 29.43 -36.10 2.87
CA ILE A 14 28.39 -35.32 3.55
C ILE A 14 27.81 -34.27 2.60
N SER A 15 26.72 -34.72 2.01
CA SER A 15 25.72 -34.04 1.20
C SER A 15 25.34 -32.64 1.69
N LEU A 16 25.23 -31.74 0.70
CA LEU A 16 24.49 -30.49 0.73
C LEU A 16 23.10 -30.67 1.36
N LEU A 17 22.82 -29.90 2.40
CA LEU A 17 21.48 -29.36 2.65
C LEU A 17 21.65 -27.89 3.08
N ILE A 18 21.57 -26.98 2.11
CA ILE A 18 21.34 -25.56 2.37
C ILE A 18 19.86 -25.44 2.75
N ALA A 19 19.55 -25.58 4.04
CA ALA A 19 18.25 -25.23 4.57
C ALA A 19 18.21 -23.70 4.75
N CYS A 20 17.65 -22.99 3.77
CA CYS A 20 17.30 -21.59 3.95
C CYS A 20 16.03 -21.53 4.81
N ALA A 21 16.21 -21.48 6.14
CA ALA A 21 15.10 -21.28 7.06
C ALA A 21 14.66 -19.82 7.05
N THR A 22 13.64 -19.49 6.26
CA THR A 22 12.97 -18.19 6.34
C THR A 22 12.29 -18.06 7.70
N LYS A 23 12.90 -17.30 8.60
CA LYS A 23 12.34 -16.98 9.93
C LYS A 23 11.10 -16.11 9.76
N LYS A 24 9.92 -16.71 9.74
CA LYS A 24 8.63 -16.00 9.82
C LYS A 24 8.43 -15.56 11.28
N ASN A 25 8.85 -14.35 11.61
CA ASN A 25 8.52 -13.72 12.89
C ASN A 25 7.00 -13.48 12.94
N SER A 26 6.26 -14.36 13.62
CA SER A 26 4.89 -14.09 14.04
C SER A 26 4.93 -13.55 15.47
N ILE A 27 5.02 -12.23 15.62
CA ILE A 27 4.83 -11.55 16.89
C ILE A 27 3.31 -11.34 17.05
N THR A 28 2.66 -12.23 17.80
CA THR A 28 1.31 -12.03 18.33
C THR A 28 1.41 -11.13 19.56
N ASN A 29 1.30 -9.83 19.35
CA ASN A 29 0.93 -8.87 20.39
C ASN A 29 -0.36 -8.19 19.95
N ASN A 30 -1.39 -8.24 20.80
CA ASN A 30 -2.74 -7.71 20.58
C ASN A 30 -2.81 -6.17 20.53
N LYS A 31 -2.05 -5.56 19.63
CA LYS A 31 -2.31 -4.26 19.03
C LYS A 31 -2.53 -4.58 17.56
N LYS A 32 -3.76 -4.45 17.04
CA LYS A 32 -4.06 -4.73 15.63
C LYS A 32 -3.09 -3.93 14.77
N LEU A 33 -2.01 -4.57 14.33
CA LEU A 33 -0.95 -3.90 13.60
C LEU A 33 -1.58 -3.36 12.32
N LEU A 34 -1.41 -2.06 12.09
CA LEU A 34 -1.79 -1.43 10.83
C LEU A 34 -0.86 -2.00 9.75
N VAL A 35 -1.31 -3.07 9.10
CA VAL A 35 -0.58 -3.70 8.00
C VAL A 35 -0.85 -2.90 6.73
N LYS A 36 0.21 -2.37 6.11
CA LYS A 36 0.12 -1.74 4.80
C LYS A 36 -0.34 -2.79 3.77
N PRO A 37 -1.25 -2.43 2.84
CA PRO A 37 -1.72 -3.37 1.82
C PRO A 37 -0.58 -3.80 0.90
N GLN A 38 -0.68 -5.02 0.36
CA GLN A 38 0.23 -5.49 -0.68
C GLN A 38 0.12 -4.59 -1.92
N ILE A 39 1.23 -4.41 -2.64
CA ILE A 39 1.26 -3.69 -3.91
C ILE A 39 1.28 -4.72 -5.04
N LEU A 40 0.36 -4.60 -5.99
CA LEU A 40 0.29 -5.39 -7.21
C LEU A 40 0.14 -4.45 -8.40
N ASN A 41 1.05 -4.53 -9.38
CA ASN A 41 1.02 -3.70 -10.59
C ASN A 41 0.84 -2.18 -10.31
N ASN A 42 1.58 -1.67 -9.31
CA ASN A 42 1.50 -0.28 -8.84
C ASN A 42 0.08 0.15 -8.39
N ALA A 43 -0.69 -0.77 -7.83
CA ALA A 43 -1.94 -0.54 -7.13
C ALA A 43 -1.93 -1.22 -5.75
N PHE A 44 -2.64 -0.65 -4.78
CA PHE A 44 -2.85 -1.32 -3.50
C PHE A 44 -3.90 -2.44 -3.60
N ALA A 45 -3.62 -3.61 -3.03
CA ALA A 45 -4.58 -4.67 -2.86
C ALA A 45 -5.57 -4.32 -1.73
N ILE A 46 -6.67 -3.64 -2.09
CA ILE A 46 -7.76 -3.26 -1.18
C ILE A 46 -9.05 -3.99 -1.56
N THR A 47 -9.74 -4.55 -0.56
CA THR A 47 -10.99 -5.30 -0.75
C THR A 47 -12.09 -4.88 0.22
N GLU A 48 -11.76 -4.25 1.35
CA GLU A 48 -12.74 -3.77 2.32
C GLU A 48 -13.47 -2.53 1.79
N LYS A 49 -14.80 -2.56 1.78
CA LYS A 49 -15.64 -1.40 1.45
C LYS A 49 -15.93 -0.55 2.68
N SER A 50 -15.91 0.77 2.52
CA SER A 50 -16.42 1.69 3.53
C SER A 50 -17.95 1.74 3.47
N THR A 51 -18.61 1.78 4.62
CA THR A 51 -20.04 2.14 4.75
C THR A 51 -20.24 3.62 5.05
N ASP A 52 -19.17 4.32 5.43
CA ASP A 52 -19.19 5.76 5.69
C ASP A 52 -19.13 6.54 4.38
N LYS A 53 -20.20 7.28 4.08
CA LYS A 53 -20.35 8.10 2.87
C LYS A 53 -19.39 9.29 2.82
N SER A 54 -18.78 9.69 3.94
CA SER A 54 -17.82 10.79 4.00
C SER A 54 -16.38 10.37 3.72
N TYR A 55 -16.08 9.07 3.76
CA TYR A 55 -14.73 8.53 3.61
C TYR A 55 -14.16 8.84 2.22
N GLY A 56 -13.06 9.60 2.21
CA GLY A 56 -12.42 10.12 1.01
C GLY A 56 -13.11 11.34 0.39
N TYR A 57 -14.42 11.51 0.60
CA TYR A 57 -15.19 12.59 -0.02
C TYR A 57 -15.12 13.92 0.72
N THR A 58 -14.62 13.93 1.95
CA THR A 58 -14.52 15.15 2.77
C THR A 58 -13.12 15.33 3.32
N GLN A 59 -12.73 16.59 3.53
CA GLN A 59 -11.45 16.97 4.13
C GLN A 59 -11.30 16.44 5.56
N LYS A 60 -12.42 16.26 6.28
CA LYS A 60 -12.46 15.75 7.65
C LYS A 60 -12.28 14.23 7.73
N ASN A 61 -12.53 13.53 6.63
CA ASN A 61 -12.39 12.07 6.55
C ASN A 61 -11.63 11.69 5.26
N PRO A 62 -10.36 12.12 5.13
CA PRO A 62 -9.58 11.85 3.93
C PRO A 62 -9.10 10.40 3.89
N ILE A 63 -8.73 9.93 2.70
CA ILE A 63 -8.04 8.63 2.58
C ILE A 63 -6.60 8.81 3.06
N LYS A 64 -6.23 8.14 4.15
CA LYS A 64 -4.88 8.23 4.74
C LYS A 64 -3.97 7.12 4.21
N VAL A 65 -3.31 7.39 3.08
CA VAL A 65 -2.43 6.44 2.38
C VAL A 65 -1.01 6.39 2.93
N GLY A 66 -0.58 7.44 3.63
CA GLY A 66 0.77 7.57 4.17
C GLY A 66 1.86 7.45 3.10
N GLY A 67 3.09 7.20 3.54
CA GLY A 67 4.23 7.00 2.65
C GLY A 67 5.23 8.15 2.65
N VAL A 68 4.92 9.31 3.24
CA VAL A 68 5.85 10.45 3.22
C VAL A 68 7.21 10.11 3.84
N LYS A 69 7.24 9.33 4.93
CA LYS A 69 8.48 8.91 5.61
C LYS A 69 9.34 7.99 4.73
N GLU A 70 8.70 7.22 3.86
CA GLU A 70 9.35 6.32 2.92
C GLU A 70 9.59 6.97 1.55
N SER A 71 9.36 8.29 1.41
CA SER A 71 9.36 9.00 0.11
C SER A 71 8.38 8.41 -0.92
N GLU A 72 7.34 7.75 -0.43
CA GLU A 72 6.30 7.10 -1.23
C GLU A 72 4.97 7.85 -1.23
N GLY A 73 4.86 9.00 -0.56
CA GLY A 73 3.59 9.72 -0.39
C GLY A 73 2.81 9.89 -1.70
N PRO A 74 3.34 10.62 -2.70
CA PRO A 74 2.65 10.83 -3.97
C PRO A 74 2.39 9.54 -4.77
N ILE A 75 3.26 8.53 -4.66
CA ILE A 75 3.03 7.26 -5.37
C ILE A 75 1.96 6.41 -4.68
N ASN A 76 1.82 6.49 -3.36
CA ASN A 76 0.78 5.81 -2.61
C ASN A 76 -0.62 6.36 -2.91
N GLU A 77 -0.74 7.67 -3.14
CA GLU A 77 -2.00 8.27 -3.60
C GLU A 77 -2.42 7.67 -4.94
N ARG A 78 -1.48 7.60 -5.90
CA ARG A 78 -1.72 6.96 -7.19
C ARG A 78 -1.99 5.46 -7.07
N ARG A 79 -1.27 4.73 -6.20
CA ARG A 79 -1.51 3.29 -5.95
C ARG A 79 -2.90 3.05 -5.40
N PHE A 80 -3.40 3.92 -4.52
CA PHE A 80 -4.78 3.85 -4.03
C PHE A 80 -5.78 4.11 -5.16
N LEU A 81 -5.62 5.19 -5.92
CA LEU A 81 -6.51 5.50 -7.05
C LEU A 81 -6.49 4.40 -8.12
N ASN A 82 -5.31 3.84 -8.42
CA ASN A 82 -5.17 2.74 -9.37
C ASN A 82 -5.91 1.48 -8.92
N ALA A 83 -6.10 1.28 -7.62
CA ALA A 83 -6.85 0.16 -7.07
C ALA A 83 -8.37 0.29 -7.23
N LEU A 84 -8.89 1.50 -7.47
CA LEU A 84 -10.32 1.75 -7.60
C LEU A 84 -10.81 1.48 -9.02
N ALA A 85 -12.06 1.04 -9.12
CA ALA A 85 -12.87 0.98 -10.32
C ALA A 85 -14.23 1.66 -10.06
N GLY A 86 -14.92 2.05 -11.12
CA GLY A 86 -16.24 2.68 -11.04
C GLY A 86 -17.31 1.78 -10.39
N PRO A 87 -18.53 2.29 -10.19
CA PRO A 87 -19.60 1.58 -9.49
C PRO A 87 -19.94 0.22 -10.12
N ASN A 88 -19.73 0.05 -11.43
CA ASN A 88 -19.96 -1.19 -12.17
C ASN A 88 -18.66 -1.85 -12.66
N GLY A 89 -17.51 -1.45 -12.10
CA GLY A 89 -16.20 -1.98 -12.50
C GLY A 89 -15.52 -1.21 -13.64
N GLU A 90 -15.98 0.01 -13.94
CA GLU A 90 -15.43 0.83 -15.02
C GLU A 90 -13.97 1.23 -14.74
N LEU A 91 -13.18 1.37 -15.81
CA LEU A 91 -11.87 2.01 -15.70
C LEU A 91 -12.05 3.48 -15.34
N ILE A 92 -11.53 3.86 -14.17
CA ILE A 92 -11.48 5.26 -13.75
C ILE A 92 -10.26 5.96 -14.35
N ASN A 93 -10.41 7.25 -14.60
CA ASN A 93 -9.37 8.22 -14.86
C ASN A 93 -9.36 9.24 -13.73
N TYR A 94 -8.21 9.85 -13.48
CA TYR A 94 -8.08 10.86 -12.46
C TYR A 94 -7.03 11.90 -12.81
N PHE A 95 -7.17 13.09 -12.23
CA PHE A 95 -6.12 14.10 -12.21
C PHE A 95 -6.07 14.76 -10.85
N ARG A 96 -4.91 15.28 -10.48
CA ARG A 96 -4.72 16.05 -9.25
C ARG A 96 -5.14 17.50 -9.51
N ALA A 97 -6.18 17.95 -8.83
CA ALA A 97 -6.68 19.32 -8.95
C ALA A 97 -5.90 20.32 -8.08
N GLY A 98 -5.13 19.84 -7.10
CA GLY A 98 -4.23 20.66 -6.30
C GLY A 98 -4.00 20.07 -4.92
N SER A 99 -3.27 20.82 -4.10
CA SER A 99 -3.23 20.61 -2.65
C SER A 99 -4.15 21.60 -1.98
N CYS A 100 -4.74 21.21 -0.86
CA CYS A 100 -5.60 22.04 -0.05
C CYS A 100 -5.44 21.69 1.43
N CYS A 101 -6.26 22.35 2.24
CA CYS A 101 -6.72 21.79 3.50
C CYS A 101 -5.57 21.48 4.47
N HIS A 102 -5.04 22.54 5.06
CA HIS A 102 -4.05 22.42 6.12
C HIS A 102 -4.58 21.58 7.27
N PHE A 103 -3.76 20.65 7.75
CA PHE A 103 -4.04 19.86 8.93
C PHE A 103 -2.75 19.61 9.73
N LYS A 104 -2.89 19.25 11.01
CA LYS A 104 -1.76 18.92 11.88
C LYS A 104 -1.39 17.45 11.74
N THR A 105 -0.10 17.17 11.62
CA THR A 105 0.45 15.80 11.61
C THR A 105 1.91 15.82 12.01
N GLU A 106 2.33 14.87 12.84
CA GLU A 106 3.73 14.67 13.21
C GLU A 106 4.60 14.17 12.04
N ASN A 107 3.97 13.67 10.98
CA ASN A 107 4.66 13.15 9.81
C ASN A 107 4.97 14.25 8.76
N GLY A 108 4.49 15.47 8.98
CA GLY A 108 4.63 16.60 8.06
C GLY A 108 5.73 17.59 8.45
N ILE A 109 6.08 18.46 7.51
CA ILE A 109 7.08 19.52 7.73
C ILE A 109 6.49 20.54 8.72
N LEU A 110 7.27 20.89 9.75
CA LEU A 110 6.84 21.75 10.85
C LEU A 110 5.56 21.27 11.57
N GLY A 111 5.30 19.95 11.56
CA GLY A 111 4.12 19.37 12.21
C GLY A 111 2.81 19.59 11.45
N THR A 112 2.89 19.93 10.15
CA THR A 112 1.72 20.22 9.31
C THR A 112 1.77 19.51 7.97
N GLY A 113 0.60 19.25 7.40
CA GLY A 113 0.43 18.67 6.07
C GLY A 113 -0.69 19.36 5.29
N LEU A 114 -0.71 19.11 3.98
CA LEU A 114 -1.79 19.47 3.07
C LEU A 114 -2.42 18.20 2.51
N LEU A 115 -3.73 18.18 2.37
CA LEU A 115 -4.41 17.11 1.64
C LEU A 115 -4.27 17.35 0.14
N ASP A 116 -4.19 16.28 -0.62
CA ASP A 116 -4.27 16.36 -2.08
C ASP A 116 -5.68 16.09 -2.55
N HIS A 117 -6.16 16.99 -3.41
CA HIS A 117 -7.49 16.94 -4.00
C HIS A 117 -7.40 16.33 -5.40
N TYR A 118 -8.03 15.17 -5.56
CA TYR A 118 -8.12 14.46 -6.82
C TYR A 118 -9.53 14.56 -7.39
N ARG A 119 -9.62 14.71 -8.72
CA ARG A 119 -10.86 14.61 -9.48
C ARG A 119 -10.85 13.30 -10.25
N ILE A 120 -11.90 12.50 -10.07
CA ILE A 120 -12.04 11.14 -10.60
C ILE A 120 -13.26 11.10 -11.53
N PHE A 121 -13.14 10.40 -12.65
CA PHE A 121 -14.23 10.19 -13.61
C PHE A 121 -14.06 8.86 -14.34
N TRP A 122 -15.11 8.39 -15.00
CA TRP A 122 -15.08 7.20 -15.86
C TRP A 122 -16.01 7.39 -17.05
N LYS A 123 -15.90 6.51 -18.05
CA LYS A 123 -16.77 6.55 -19.22
C LYS A 123 -18.25 6.42 -18.79
N GLY A 124 -19.06 7.41 -19.14
CA GLY A 124 -20.48 7.47 -18.77
C GLY A 124 -20.79 8.20 -17.45
N SER A 125 -19.77 8.62 -16.69
CA SER A 125 -19.99 9.54 -15.57
C SER A 125 -20.44 10.92 -16.08
N LYS A 126 -21.42 11.53 -15.41
CA LYS A 126 -21.95 12.86 -15.77
C LYS A 126 -21.10 14.01 -15.25
N ASP A 127 -20.30 13.78 -14.21
CA ASP A 127 -19.41 14.75 -13.59
C ASP A 127 -18.21 14.03 -12.96
N THR A 128 -17.21 14.80 -12.55
CA THR A 128 -16.04 14.38 -11.80
C THR A 128 -16.33 14.37 -10.29
N LEU A 129 -15.91 13.32 -9.60
CA LEU A 129 -15.99 13.18 -8.15
C LEU A 129 -14.70 13.66 -7.49
N SER A 130 -14.83 14.29 -6.32
CA SER A 130 -13.68 14.73 -5.51
C SER A 130 -13.29 13.65 -4.50
N LEU A 131 -12.00 13.30 -4.44
CA LEU A 131 -11.41 12.60 -3.30
C LEU A 131 -10.29 13.44 -2.67
N TYR A 132 -10.22 13.43 -1.35
CA TYR A 132 -9.17 14.05 -0.55
C TYR A 132 -8.27 12.96 0.01
N ILE A 133 -6.97 13.07 -0.25
CA ILE A 133 -5.99 12.05 0.12
C ILE A 133 -4.92 12.68 1.01
N ASN A 134 -4.55 11.96 2.06
CA ASN A 134 -3.50 12.29 3.01
C ASN A 134 -2.34 11.32 2.79
N MET A 135 -1.22 11.84 2.28
CA MET A 135 0.01 11.08 2.06
C MET A 135 0.96 11.02 3.27
N TYR A 136 0.62 11.69 4.37
CA TYR A 136 1.45 11.82 5.56
C TYR A 136 1.15 10.70 6.57
N ASP A 137 -0.14 10.50 6.87
CA ASP A 137 -0.60 9.52 7.84
C ASP A 137 -1.16 8.30 7.14
N PHE A 138 -1.05 7.14 7.80
CA PHE A 138 -1.61 5.89 7.31
C PHE A 138 -2.72 5.38 8.21
N GLU A 139 -3.83 4.98 7.59
CA GLU A 139 -4.88 4.16 8.21
C GLU A 139 -5.23 2.98 7.32
N LYS A 140 -6.02 2.04 7.85
CA LYS A 140 -6.49 0.91 7.04
C LYS A 140 -7.32 1.44 5.86
N LEU A 141 -6.85 1.16 4.66
CA LEU A 141 -7.49 1.62 3.43
C LEU A 141 -8.78 0.85 3.17
N LYS A 142 -9.81 1.60 2.75
CA LYS A 142 -11.10 1.06 2.34
C LYS A 142 -11.47 1.61 0.96
N ILE A 143 -12.41 0.96 0.29
CA ILE A 143 -12.99 1.44 -0.96
C ILE A 143 -14.08 2.46 -0.61
N PRO A 144 -14.01 3.72 -1.09
CA PRO A 144 -15.05 4.71 -0.83
C PRO A 144 -16.40 4.28 -1.41
N VAL A 145 -17.49 4.71 -0.77
CA VAL A 145 -18.86 4.40 -1.22
C VAL A 145 -19.03 4.83 -2.68
N GLY A 146 -19.58 3.97 -3.52
CA GLY A 146 -19.77 4.24 -4.95
C GLY A 146 -18.62 3.79 -5.86
N PHE A 147 -17.52 3.28 -5.29
CA PHE A 147 -16.44 2.63 -6.04
C PHE A 147 -16.41 1.12 -5.79
N THR A 148 -15.70 0.42 -6.67
CA THR A 148 -15.33 -1.00 -6.54
C THR A 148 -13.81 -1.15 -6.53
N SER A 149 -13.31 -2.35 -6.24
CA SER A 149 -11.89 -2.67 -6.38
C SER A 149 -11.61 -3.27 -7.74
N LYS A 150 -10.45 -2.95 -8.32
CA LYS A 150 -9.92 -3.65 -9.50
C LYS A 150 -9.39 -5.04 -9.16
N ILE A 151 -8.98 -5.27 -7.92
CA ILE A 151 -8.50 -6.57 -7.46
C ILE A 151 -9.72 -7.30 -6.87
N LYS A 152 -10.02 -8.47 -7.44
CA LYS A 152 -11.10 -9.35 -6.99
C LYS A 152 -10.56 -10.45 -6.11
#